data_AF-A0A840W2P9-F1
#
_entry.id   AF-A0A840W2P9-F1
#
_cell.length_a   1.000
_cell.length_b   1.000
_cell.length_c   1.000
_cell.angle_alpha   90.00
_cell.angle_beta   90.00
_cell.angle_gamma   90.00
#
_symmetry.space_group_name_H-M   'P 1'
#
loop_
_entity.id
_entity.type
_entity.pdbx_description
1 polymer ?
#
loop_
_entity_poly.entity_id
_entity_poly.type
_entity_poly.pdbx_seq_one_letter_code
_entity_poly.pdbx_strand_id
1 'polypeptide(L)'
;MDTSALPRAGRVARTTVATGMAALLLAACGASNDLTDGSASRGAAPDSAGLAMPEEQADAEAGYTEEGASDAADGNVGSDVEITDRQLIHIAEMTVRVEDVAEASDLAKALAVEAGGYVAEERLSTPTAGTPESALTLRVPNDDYESSLDALAELGDRSTLERSVQDVTEDVADVESRIESSQAALETLRGYLEQAEDVDDLLRVESEIQRRQEDLEAFQARLDSLENQTAYSTVHLTLQPPATYVEEPSRDSVGFLGGLERGWLALVTLGQGLAVIAGWLLPFAVVAAVLGAWPLWLWRQRRRARRDQRARNAAVPAGDAAEGSESGSATADTSPETDANGPEDQR
;
A
#
# COMPACT_ATOMS: atom_id res chain seq x y z
N MET A 1 32.31 69.12 49.16
CA MET A 1 32.14 70.25 48.24
C MET A 1 33.24 70.16 47.21
N ASP A 2 32.83 70.21 45.95
CA ASP A 2 33.64 70.42 44.75
C ASP A 2 34.61 69.30 44.33
N THR A 3 34.85 69.00 43.06
CA THR A 3 34.19 69.32 41.78
C THR A 3 34.82 68.38 40.75
N SER A 4 34.03 68.06 39.73
CA SER A 4 34.27 67.27 38.51
C SER A 4 35.58 67.55 37.75
N ALA A 5 36.18 66.53 37.12
CA ALA A 5 36.70 66.58 35.73
C ALA A 5 37.24 65.22 35.22
N LEU A 6 36.94 64.93 33.95
CA LEU A 6 37.24 63.77 33.07
C LEU A 6 38.76 63.67 32.70
N PRO A 7 39.28 62.84 31.74
CA PRO A 7 38.75 61.69 30.95
C PRO A 7 39.78 60.51 30.81
N ARG A 8 39.37 59.40 30.16
CA ARG A 8 39.95 58.84 28.90
C ARG A 8 39.76 57.33 28.78
N ALA A 9 39.25 56.96 27.61
CA ALA A 9 39.08 55.60 27.13
C ALA A 9 40.41 54.86 26.94
N GLY A 10 40.43 53.59 27.31
CA GLY A 10 41.48 52.62 26.99
C GLY A 10 40.87 51.22 26.95
N ARG A 11 40.88 50.62 25.77
CA ARG A 11 40.45 49.24 25.44
C ARG A 11 41.12 48.23 26.37
N VAL A 12 40.44 47.17 26.83
CA VAL A 12 40.61 45.75 26.48
C VAL A 12 39.65 44.89 27.33
N ALA A 13 38.86 44.01 26.72
CA ALA A 13 38.35 42.71 27.23
C ALA A 13 37.21 42.29 26.29
N ARG A 14 37.35 41.37 25.33
CA ARG A 14 37.68 39.94 25.46
C ARG A 14 36.71 39.26 26.46
N THR A 15 35.99 38.25 25.96
CA THR A 15 35.02 37.34 26.61
C THR A 15 33.55 37.77 26.58
N THR A 16 32.78 37.22 25.62
CA THR A 16 31.44 36.60 25.79
C THR A 16 30.83 36.24 24.42
N VAL A 17 31.28 35.15 23.80
CA VAL A 17 30.48 34.43 22.78
C VAL A 17 30.65 32.94 23.06
N ALA A 18 29.99 32.47 24.12
CA ALA A 18 29.89 31.05 24.46
C ALA A 18 28.49 30.72 25.03
N THR A 19 27.47 31.45 24.60
CA THR A 19 26.07 31.27 25.02
C THR A 19 25.14 31.68 23.88
N GLY A 20 25.29 31.03 22.71
CA GLY A 20 24.45 31.29 21.54
C GLY A 20 24.19 30.07 20.67
N MET A 21 24.64 28.88 21.07
CA MET A 21 24.56 27.65 20.27
C MET A 21 24.04 26.49 21.12
N ALA A 22 22.97 26.73 21.88
CA ALA A 22 22.23 25.71 22.61
C ALA A 22 20.70 25.88 22.50
N ALA A 23 20.22 26.87 21.74
CA ALA A 23 18.79 27.14 21.53
C ALA A 23 18.28 26.76 20.12
N LEU A 24 19.11 26.14 19.29
CA LEU A 24 18.78 25.78 17.89
C LEU A 24 18.70 24.27 17.64
N LEU A 25 18.74 23.43 18.69
CA LEU A 25 18.63 21.96 18.58
C LEU A 25 17.36 21.36 19.20
N LEU A 26 16.34 22.19 19.48
CA LEU A 26 15.03 21.74 19.99
C LEU A 26 13.86 21.93 19.00
N ALA A 27 14.13 22.29 17.75
CA ALA A 27 13.11 22.50 16.72
C ALA A 27 13.25 21.54 15.52
N ALA A 28 13.67 20.30 15.76
CA ALA A 28 13.79 19.27 14.73
C ALA A 28 13.50 17.86 15.27
N CYS A 29 12.38 17.70 15.97
CA CYS A 29 11.68 16.42 16.16
C CYS A 29 10.22 16.74 16.45
N GLY A 30 9.39 16.72 15.43
CA GLY A 30 7.96 17.04 15.51
C GLY A 30 7.34 17.24 14.14
N ALA A 31 7.52 16.26 13.25
CA ALA A 31 6.84 16.20 11.95
C ALA A 31 6.60 14.73 11.60
N SER A 32 5.54 14.17 12.19
CA SER A 32 4.86 12.99 11.69
C SER A 32 3.62 13.48 10.95
N ASN A 33 3.56 13.15 9.66
CA ASN A 33 2.45 13.47 8.77
C ASN A 33 1.22 12.65 9.15
N ASP A 34 0.18 13.31 9.67
CA ASP A 34 -1.20 12.86 9.55
C ASP A 34 -1.78 13.46 8.27
N LEU A 35 -1.99 12.60 7.27
CA LEU A 35 -2.72 12.90 6.04
C LEU A 35 -3.97 12.02 6.02
N THR A 36 -5.00 12.46 6.73
CA THR A 36 -6.38 12.03 6.55
C THR A 36 -7.30 13.21 6.81
N ASP A 37 -7.71 13.92 5.76
CA ASP A 37 -9.03 14.55 5.78
C ASP A 37 -9.56 14.65 4.34
N GLY A 38 -10.39 13.66 4.01
CA GLY A 38 -11.05 13.51 2.72
C GLY A 38 -12.55 13.37 2.96
N SER A 39 -13.27 14.48 2.82
CA SER A 39 -14.67 14.57 2.40
C SER A 39 -15.72 13.79 3.20
N ALA A 40 -16.20 14.39 4.30
CA ALA A 40 -17.58 14.17 4.76
C ALA A 40 -18.50 15.23 4.14
N SER A 41 -19.02 14.94 2.95
CA SER A 41 -20.17 15.65 2.39
C SER A 41 -21.39 15.42 3.30
N ARG A 42 -21.83 16.48 3.97
CA ARG A 42 -23.14 16.57 4.61
C ARG A 42 -24.23 16.47 3.53
N GLY A 43 -24.67 15.25 3.26
CA GLY A 43 -25.91 14.95 2.57
C GLY A 43 -27.05 14.95 3.56
N ALA A 44 -27.95 15.92 3.42
CA ALA A 44 -29.19 16.02 4.17
C ALA A 44 -30.10 14.82 3.85
N ALA A 45 -30.51 14.09 4.87
CA ALA A 45 -31.64 13.16 4.78
C ALA A 45 -32.94 13.98 4.88
N PRO A 46 -33.89 13.84 3.95
CA PRO A 46 -35.25 14.32 4.18
C PRO A 46 -36.00 13.35 5.09
N ASP A 47 -36.52 13.92 6.18
CA ASP A 47 -37.59 13.35 7.02
C ASP A 47 -38.72 12.83 6.14
N SER A 48 -38.93 11.51 6.17
CA SER A 48 -40.09 10.87 5.54
C SER A 48 -41.08 10.53 6.64
N ALA A 49 -42.17 11.28 6.63
CA ALA A 49 -43.30 11.19 7.52
C ALA A 49 -43.80 9.75 7.70
N GLY A 50 -44.06 9.41 8.96
CA GLY A 50 -44.78 8.21 9.33
C GLY A 50 -46.17 8.20 8.71
N LEU A 51 -46.44 7.15 7.92
CA LEU A 51 -47.77 6.75 7.55
C LEU A 51 -48.15 5.55 8.39
N ALA A 52 -49.10 5.81 9.29
CA ALA A 52 -49.84 4.83 10.06
C ALA A 52 -50.53 3.83 9.13
N MET A 53 -50.38 2.54 9.41
CA MET A 53 -51.28 1.51 8.91
C MET A 53 -52.37 1.27 9.96
N PRO A 54 -53.67 1.23 9.58
CA PRO A 54 -54.75 0.93 10.50
C PRO A 54 -54.75 -0.55 10.89
N GLU A 55 -54.95 -0.80 12.19
CA GLU A 55 -55.39 -2.11 12.69
C GLU A 55 -56.83 -2.35 12.23
N GLU A 56 -57.05 -3.35 11.38
CA GLU A 56 -58.37 -3.88 11.09
C GLU A 56 -58.49 -5.25 11.76
N GLN A 57 -59.23 -5.25 12.87
CA GLN A 57 -59.73 -6.44 13.55
C GLN A 57 -60.70 -7.18 12.63
N ALA A 58 -60.39 -8.45 12.34
CA ALA A 58 -61.35 -9.41 11.82
C ALA A 58 -61.41 -10.61 12.77
N ASP A 59 -62.47 -10.62 13.57
CA ASP A 59 -63.00 -11.75 14.31
C ASP A 59 -63.23 -12.94 13.36
N ALA A 60 -62.66 -14.10 13.67
CA ALA A 60 -63.08 -15.38 13.11
C ALA A 60 -62.84 -16.49 14.13
N GLU A 61 -63.85 -16.65 14.98
CA GLU A 61 -64.08 -17.82 15.81
C GLU A 61 -64.21 -19.09 14.94
N ALA A 62 -63.31 -20.06 15.13
CA ALA A 62 -63.51 -21.44 14.71
C ALA A 62 -62.87 -22.36 15.73
N GLY A 63 -63.72 -23.00 16.53
CA GLY A 63 -63.35 -23.84 17.66
C GLY A 63 -62.58 -25.09 17.25
N TYR A 64 -61.55 -25.40 18.05
CA TYR A 64 -60.97 -26.72 18.12
C TYR A 64 -61.10 -27.23 19.54
N THR A 65 -61.89 -28.29 19.67
CA THR A 65 -62.02 -29.16 20.83
C THR A 65 -60.67 -29.74 21.21
N GLU A 66 -60.20 -29.45 22.42
CA GLU A 66 -59.24 -30.30 23.12
C GLU A 66 -59.96 -31.56 23.59
N GLU A 67 -59.52 -32.72 23.08
CA GLU A 67 -59.69 -33.99 23.78
C GLU A 67 -58.33 -34.70 23.75
N GLY A 68 -57.69 -34.73 24.91
CA GLY A 68 -56.40 -35.37 25.09
C GLY A 68 -56.52 -36.89 25.13
N ALA A 69 -55.46 -37.57 24.69
CA ALA A 69 -54.92 -38.74 25.37
C ALA A 69 -53.56 -39.10 24.76
N SER A 70 -52.57 -39.06 25.64
CA SER A 70 -51.28 -39.74 25.52
C SER A 70 -51.41 -41.20 25.10
N ASP A 71 -50.60 -41.62 24.13
CA ASP A 71 -49.91 -42.91 24.26
C ASP A 71 -48.50 -42.82 23.66
N ALA A 72 -47.53 -43.12 24.50
CA ALA A 72 -46.13 -43.19 24.15
C ALA A 72 -45.86 -44.59 23.59
N ALA A 73 -45.76 -44.70 22.26
CA ALA A 73 -45.16 -45.85 21.61
C ALA A 73 -43.84 -45.41 21.00
N ASP A 74 -42.78 -45.83 21.67
CA ASP A 74 -41.40 -45.94 21.24
C ASP A 74 -41.33 -46.50 19.81
N GLY A 75 -41.25 -45.57 18.86
CA GLY A 75 -40.83 -45.81 17.49
C GLY A 75 -39.63 -44.91 17.26
N ASN A 76 -38.43 -45.45 17.48
CA ASN A 76 -37.20 -44.94 16.90
C ASN A 76 -37.42 -44.87 15.38
N VAL A 77 -37.99 -43.76 14.91
CA VAL A 77 -37.90 -43.32 13.53
C VAL A 77 -36.44 -42.90 13.39
N GLY A 78 -35.59 -43.89 13.10
CA GLY A 78 -34.34 -43.63 12.44
C GLY A 78 -34.71 -42.89 11.16
N SER A 79 -34.60 -41.57 11.20
CA SER A 79 -34.56 -40.75 10.01
C SER A 79 -33.21 -41.00 9.34
N ASP A 80 -32.99 -42.23 8.88
CA ASP A 80 -32.31 -42.51 7.63
C ASP A 80 -33.36 -42.31 6.53
N VAL A 81 -33.83 -41.06 6.42
CA VAL A 81 -34.10 -40.55 5.08
C VAL A 81 -32.71 -40.31 4.56
N GLU A 82 -32.23 -41.22 3.71
CA GLU A 82 -31.12 -40.93 2.79
C GLU A 82 -31.54 -39.65 2.04
N ILE A 83 -31.11 -38.49 2.55
CA ILE A 83 -31.20 -37.25 1.78
C ILE A 83 -30.04 -37.30 0.79
N THR A 84 -30.12 -38.23 -0.15
CA THR A 84 -29.06 -38.51 -1.13
C THR A 84 -29.08 -37.49 -2.26
N ASP A 85 -30.20 -36.79 -2.49
CA ASP A 85 -30.35 -35.82 -3.59
C ASP A 85 -30.34 -34.37 -3.09
N ARG A 86 -29.50 -34.08 -2.10
CA ARG A 86 -29.32 -32.73 -1.57
C ARG A 86 -28.41 -31.93 -2.50
N GLN A 87 -28.90 -30.79 -2.98
CA GLN A 87 -28.12 -29.88 -3.83
C GLN A 87 -27.31 -28.94 -2.92
N LEU A 88 -26.03 -29.26 -2.71
CA LEU A 88 -25.15 -28.51 -1.82
C LEU A 88 -24.03 -27.81 -2.60
N ILE A 89 -23.86 -26.52 -2.34
CA ILE A 89 -22.73 -25.73 -2.85
C ILE A 89 -21.67 -25.65 -1.76
N HIS A 90 -20.46 -26.11 -2.07
CA HIS A 90 -19.32 -26.10 -1.16
C HIS A 90 -18.33 -25.01 -1.56
N ILE A 91 -17.99 -24.14 -0.60
CA ILE A 91 -17.00 -23.08 -0.77
C ILE A 91 -15.98 -23.19 0.36
N ALA A 92 -14.70 -23.22 0.00
CA ALA A 92 -13.60 -23.15 0.95
C ALA A 92 -12.71 -21.94 0.66
N GLU A 93 -12.31 -21.25 1.72
CA GLU A 93 -11.24 -20.26 1.67
C GLU A 93 -10.07 -20.79 2.49
N MET A 94 -8.93 -21.00 1.84
CA MET A 94 -7.74 -21.56 2.46
C MET A 94 -6.53 -20.67 2.22
N THR A 95 -5.79 -20.39 3.29
CA THR A 95 -4.50 -19.73 3.20
C THR A 95 -3.41 -20.71 3.62
N VAL A 96 -2.44 -20.96 2.75
CA VAL A 96 -1.30 -21.85 3.01
C VAL A 96 -0.01 -21.06 2.95
N ARG A 97 0.87 -21.29 3.93
CA ARG A 97 2.20 -20.70 3.96
C ARG A 97 3.20 -21.67 3.34
N VAL A 98 3.90 -21.22 2.30
CA VAL A 98 4.78 -22.05 1.46
C VAL A 98 6.12 -21.37 1.25
N GLU A 99 7.22 -22.12 1.16
CA GLU A 99 8.55 -21.53 0.98
C GLU A 99 8.71 -20.87 -0.40
N ASP A 100 8.25 -21.55 -1.46
CA ASP A 100 8.22 -21.03 -2.82
C ASP A 100 6.76 -20.95 -3.33
N VAL A 101 6.29 -19.72 -3.52
CA VAL A 101 4.90 -19.45 -3.94
C VAL A 101 4.65 -19.86 -5.39
N ALA A 102 5.65 -19.74 -6.27
CA ALA A 102 5.48 -20.07 -7.69
C ALA A 102 5.41 -21.59 -7.88
N GLU A 103 6.32 -22.33 -7.24
CA GLU A 103 6.33 -23.80 -7.27
C GLU A 103 5.06 -24.39 -6.63
N ALA A 104 4.66 -23.87 -5.47
CA ALA A 104 3.44 -24.32 -4.80
C ALA A 104 2.18 -24.00 -5.62
N SER A 105 2.16 -22.86 -6.34
CA SER A 105 1.05 -22.53 -7.25
C SER A 105 0.93 -23.56 -8.36
N ASP A 106 2.03 -23.94 -9.01
CA ASP A 106 2.01 -24.94 -10.07
C ASP A 106 1.61 -26.33 -9.56
N LEU A 107 2.06 -26.71 -8.36
CA LEU A 107 1.65 -27.96 -7.72
C LEU A 107 0.16 -27.95 -7.36
N ALA A 108 -0.36 -26.86 -6.80
CA ALA A 108 -1.78 -26.72 -6.50
C ALA A 108 -2.67 -26.87 -7.74
N LYS A 109 -2.25 -26.32 -8.88
CA LYS A 109 -2.95 -26.50 -10.17
C LYS A 109 -2.94 -27.96 -10.61
N ALA A 110 -1.80 -28.64 -10.49
CA ALA A 110 -1.67 -30.04 -10.86
C ALA A 110 -2.59 -30.93 -10.00
N LEU A 111 -2.64 -30.69 -8.68
CA LEU A 111 -3.55 -31.40 -7.77
C LEU A 111 -5.02 -31.19 -8.15
N ALA A 112 -5.42 -29.95 -8.46
CA ALA A 112 -6.79 -29.67 -8.87
C ALA A 112 -7.17 -30.40 -10.17
N VAL A 113 -6.26 -30.47 -11.14
CA VAL A 113 -6.48 -31.18 -12.42
C VAL A 113 -6.46 -32.70 -12.21
N GLU A 114 -5.61 -33.22 -11.33
CA GLU A 114 -5.54 -34.65 -10.99
C GLU A 114 -6.85 -35.14 -10.36
N ALA A 115 -7.46 -34.31 -9.50
CA ALA A 115 -8.78 -34.55 -8.91
C ALA A 115 -9.95 -34.38 -9.92
N GLY A 116 -9.68 -34.22 -11.22
CA GLY A 116 -10.71 -34.02 -12.24
C GLY A 116 -11.32 -32.61 -12.28
N GLY A 117 -10.72 -31.67 -11.57
CA GLY A 117 -11.10 -30.26 -11.54
C GLY A 117 -10.35 -29.39 -12.55
N TYR A 118 -10.50 -28.08 -12.42
CA TYR A 118 -9.83 -27.09 -13.25
C TYR A 118 -9.56 -25.79 -12.48
N VAL A 119 -8.64 -24.99 -13.02
CA VAL A 119 -8.32 -23.66 -12.49
C VAL A 119 -9.26 -22.64 -13.14
N ALA A 120 -10.13 -22.01 -12.35
CA ALA A 120 -11.06 -21.00 -12.85
C ALA A 120 -10.40 -19.62 -12.92
N GLU A 121 -9.54 -19.30 -11.96
CA GLU A 121 -8.81 -18.05 -11.93
C GLU A 121 -7.44 -18.23 -11.28
N GLU A 122 -6.44 -17.53 -11.80
CA GLU A 122 -5.10 -17.47 -11.23
C GLU A 122 -4.62 -16.02 -11.23
N ARG A 123 -4.06 -15.58 -10.10
CA ARG A 123 -3.27 -14.37 -9.99
C ARG A 123 -1.99 -14.67 -9.23
N LEU A 124 -0.87 -14.64 -9.93
CA LEU A 124 0.46 -14.71 -9.33
C LEU A 124 1.10 -13.32 -9.31
N SER A 125 1.54 -12.88 -8.13
CA SER A 125 2.21 -11.61 -7.91
C SER A 125 3.59 -11.83 -7.32
N THR A 126 4.64 -11.48 -8.07
CA THR A 126 6.04 -11.60 -7.64
C THR A 126 6.74 -10.25 -7.77
N PRO A 127 6.48 -9.29 -6.87
CA PRO A 127 7.05 -7.94 -6.98
C PRO A 127 8.55 -7.93 -6.65
N THR A 128 9.33 -7.06 -7.31
CA THR A 128 10.76 -6.85 -6.99
C THR A 128 10.99 -6.36 -5.55
N ALA A 129 10.00 -5.69 -4.97
CA ALA A 129 9.96 -5.30 -3.57
C ALA A 129 8.56 -5.58 -3.02
N GLY A 130 8.46 -6.44 -2.00
CA GLY A 130 7.19 -6.90 -1.42
C GLY A 130 7.20 -8.40 -1.16
N THR A 131 6.06 -8.91 -0.71
CA THR A 131 5.85 -10.33 -0.43
C THR A 131 5.25 -10.99 -1.67
N PRO A 132 5.84 -12.07 -2.22
CA PRO A 132 5.21 -12.83 -3.29
C PRO A 132 3.90 -13.46 -2.79
N GLU A 133 2.88 -13.47 -3.63
CA GLU A 133 1.56 -13.98 -3.30
C GLU A 133 0.94 -14.65 -4.54
N SER A 134 0.24 -15.76 -4.34
CA SER A 134 -0.56 -16.39 -5.39
C SER A 134 -1.98 -16.62 -4.89
N ALA A 135 -2.96 -16.10 -5.63
CA ALA A 135 -4.37 -16.35 -5.39
C ALA A 135 -4.91 -17.21 -6.53
N LEU A 136 -5.47 -18.36 -6.18
CA LEU A 136 -6.02 -19.35 -7.11
C LEU A 136 -7.49 -19.59 -6.74
N THR A 137 -8.35 -19.64 -7.76
CA THR A 137 -9.72 -20.15 -7.61
C THR A 137 -9.79 -21.47 -8.35
N LEU A 138 -9.91 -22.55 -7.59
CA LEU A 138 -9.93 -23.92 -8.07
C LEU A 138 -11.37 -24.44 -8.05
N ARG A 139 -11.79 -25.08 -9.14
CA ARG A 139 -13.06 -25.80 -9.24
C ARG A 139 -12.76 -27.28 -9.18
N VAL A 140 -13.26 -27.96 -8.16
CA VAL A 140 -12.99 -29.37 -7.89
C VAL A 140 -14.33 -30.12 -7.85
N PRO A 141 -14.44 -31.32 -8.42
CA PRO A 141 -15.64 -32.14 -8.27
C PRO A 141 -16.05 -32.31 -6.80
N ASN A 142 -17.35 -32.26 -6.52
CA ASN A 142 -17.86 -32.31 -5.15
C ASN A 142 -17.41 -33.60 -4.41
N ASP A 143 -17.40 -34.73 -5.10
CA ASP A 143 -16.96 -36.03 -4.59
C ASP A 143 -15.51 -36.02 -4.06
N ASP A 144 -14.64 -35.21 -4.68
CA ASP A 144 -13.21 -35.09 -4.36
C ASP A 144 -12.89 -33.82 -3.56
N TYR A 145 -13.90 -33.14 -3.02
CA TYR A 145 -13.72 -31.87 -2.31
C TYR A 145 -12.83 -32.01 -1.07
N GLU A 146 -13.13 -32.94 -0.17
CA GLU A 146 -12.36 -33.10 1.07
C GLU A 146 -10.94 -33.61 0.80
N SER A 147 -10.78 -34.58 -0.11
CA SER A 147 -9.47 -35.11 -0.50
C SER A 147 -8.58 -34.02 -1.12
N SER A 148 -9.17 -33.15 -1.94
CA SER A 148 -8.46 -32.03 -2.55
C SER A 148 -8.06 -30.97 -1.53
N LEU A 149 -8.92 -30.66 -0.55
CA LEU A 149 -8.54 -29.74 0.53
C LEU A 149 -7.38 -30.25 1.36
N ASP A 150 -7.35 -31.55 1.66
CA ASP A 150 -6.26 -32.17 2.41
C ASP A 150 -4.96 -32.15 1.59
N ALA A 151 -5.00 -32.54 0.31
CA ALA A 151 -3.84 -32.48 -0.57
C ALA A 151 -3.29 -31.06 -0.73
N LEU A 152 -4.18 -30.06 -0.83
CA LEU A 152 -3.77 -28.66 -0.88
C LEU A 152 -3.24 -28.14 0.48
N ALA A 153 -3.68 -28.70 1.59
CA ALA A 153 -3.13 -28.37 2.91
C ALA A 153 -1.71 -28.95 3.09
N GLU A 154 -1.35 -30.03 2.40
CA GLU A 154 -0.02 -30.64 2.45
C GLU A 154 1.06 -29.86 1.68
N LEU A 155 0.68 -28.88 0.86
CA LEU A 155 1.60 -27.97 0.15
C LEU A 155 2.50 -27.16 1.11
N GLY A 156 2.07 -26.95 2.36
CA GLY A 156 2.81 -26.16 3.35
C GLY A 156 2.08 -26.04 4.68
N ASP A 157 2.34 -24.97 5.42
CA ASP A 157 1.68 -24.74 6.70
C ASP A 157 0.34 -24.04 6.50
N ARG A 158 -0.76 -24.77 6.71
CA ARG A 158 -2.11 -24.20 6.67
C ARG A 158 -2.28 -23.10 7.73
N SER A 159 -2.43 -21.86 7.28
CA SER A 159 -2.66 -20.71 8.15
C SER A 159 -4.11 -20.62 8.59
N THR A 160 -5.03 -20.65 7.63
CA THR A 160 -6.46 -20.42 7.84
C THR A 160 -7.25 -21.32 6.90
N LEU A 161 -8.38 -21.82 7.37
CA LEU A 161 -9.35 -22.57 6.59
C LEU A 161 -10.75 -22.17 7.05
N GLU A 162 -11.51 -21.57 6.14
CA GLU A 162 -12.92 -21.28 6.30
C GLU A 162 -13.70 -22.12 5.30
N ARG A 163 -14.84 -22.66 5.75
CA ARG A 163 -15.69 -23.54 4.95
C ARG A 163 -17.13 -23.06 5.07
N SER A 164 -17.78 -22.92 3.94
CA SER A 164 -19.19 -22.58 3.83
C SER A 164 -19.90 -23.62 2.98
N VAL A 165 -21.08 -24.03 3.42
CA VAL A 165 -21.95 -24.95 2.68
C VAL A 165 -23.32 -24.30 2.60
N GLN A 166 -23.86 -24.23 1.39
CA GLN A 166 -25.19 -23.70 1.12
C GLN A 166 -26.06 -24.79 0.52
N ASP A 167 -27.23 -25.02 1.11
CA ASP A 167 -28.25 -25.92 0.57
C ASP A 167 -29.13 -25.13 -0.40
N VAL A 168 -29.10 -25.51 -1.67
CA VAL A 168 -29.87 -24.88 -2.77
C VAL A 168 -30.91 -25.84 -3.33
N THR A 169 -31.28 -26.88 -2.59
CA THR A 169 -32.27 -27.88 -3.05
C THR A 169 -33.63 -27.24 -3.35
N GLU A 170 -34.06 -26.30 -2.52
CA GLU A 170 -35.30 -25.55 -2.73
C GLU A 170 -35.20 -24.59 -3.93
N ASP A 171 -34.05 -23.93 -4.10
CA ASP A 171 -33.83 -23.01 -5.22
C ASP A 171 -33.85 -23.72 -6.57
N VAL A 172 -33.23 -24.91 -6.66
CA VAL A 172 -33.24 -25.73 -7.88
C VAL A 172 -34.68 -26.14 -8.22
N ALA A 173 -35.42 -26.68 -7.25
CA ALA A 173 -36.81 -27.11 -7.46
C ALA A 173 -37.75 -25.94 -7.87
N ASP A 174 -37.56 -24.74 -7.31
CA ASP A 174 -38.32 -23.54 -7.72
C ASP A 174 -38.00 -23.14 -9.16
N VAL A 175 -36.72 -23.11 -9.53
CA VAL A 175 -36.31 -22.74 -10.90
C VAL A 175 -36.82 -23.74 -11.92
N GLU A 176 -36.73 -25.04 -11.65
CA GLU A 176 -37.30 -26.09 -12.51
C GLU A 176 -38.80 -25.93 -12.70
N SER A 177 -39.55 -25.68 -11.62
CA SER A 177 -41.00 -25.44 -11.67
C SER A 177 -41.36 -24.20 -12.49
N ARG A 178 -40.54 -23.15 -12.42
CA ARG A 178 -40.68 -21.94 -13.24
C ARG A 178 -40.38 -22.19 -14.71
N ILE A 179 -39.38 -23.01 -15.02
CA ILE A 179 -39.07 -23.42 -16.40
C ILE A 179 -40.27 -24.17 -17.00
N GLU A 180 -40.81 -25.17 -16.31
CA GLU A 180 -41.96 -25.94 -16.77
C GLU A 180 -43.18 -25.03 -17.00
N SER A 181 -43.48 -24.16 -16.04
CA SER A 181 -44.59 -23.20 -16.13
C SER A 181 -44.41 -22.24 -17.30
N SER A 182 -43.18 -21.77 -17.56
CA SER A 182 -42.88 -20.86 -18.66
C SER A 182 -42.99 -21.54 -20.03
N GLN A 183 -42.60 -22.81 -20.12
CA GLN A 183 -42.77 -23.62 -21.34
C GLN A 183 -44.25 -23.83 -21.67
N ALA A 184 -45.08 -24.18 -20.67
CA ALA A 184 -46.52 -24.33 -20.85
C ALA A 184 -47.19 -23.01 -21.27
N ALA A 185 -46.76 -21.89 -20.71
CA ALA A 185 -47.24 -20.56 -21.12
C ALA A 185 -46.87 -20.24 -22.57
N LEU A 186 -45.64 -20.55 -23.00
CA LEU A 186 -45.20 -20.37 -24.39
C LEU A 186 -46.00 -21.23 -25.36
N GLU A 187 -46.28 -22.50 -25.03
CA GLU A 187 -47.11 -23.38 -25.86
C GLU A 187 -48.53 -22.82 -26.01
N THR A 188 -49.12 -22.34 -24.92
CA THR A 188 -50.44 -21.71 -24.94
C THR A 188 -50.45 -20.44 -25.80
N LEU A 189 -49.45 -19.57 -25.67
CA LEU A 189 -49.31 -18.34 -26.46
C LEU A 189 -49.12 -18.64 -27.95
N ARG A 190 -48.33 -19.66 -28.31
CA ARG A 190 -48.19 -20.13 -29.70
C ARG A 190 -49.53 -20.63 -30.26
N GLY A 191 -50.33 -21.33 -29.44
CA GLY A 191 -51.69 -21.68 -29.79
C GLY A 191 -52.57 -20.46 -30.11
N TYR A 192 -52.50 -19.40 -29.30
CA TYR A 192 -53.22 -18.15 -29.58
C TYR A 192 -52.70 -17.44 -30.84
N LEU A 193 -51.40 -17.52 -31.13
CA LEU A 193 -50.79 -16.97 -32.35
C LEU A 193 -51.38 -17.62 -33.61
N GLU A 194 -51.62 -18.93 -33.59
CA GLU A 194 -52.25 -19.67 -34.71
C GLU A 194 -53.71 -19.27 -34.93
N GLN A 195 -54.38 -18.74 -33.91
CA GLN A 195 -55.79 -18.35 -33.92
C GLN A 195 -56.00 -16.85 -34.19
N ALA A 196 -54.94 -16.04 -34.20
CA ALA A 196 -55.04 -14.60 -34.36
C ALA A 196 -55.37 -14.21 -35.81
N GLU A 197 -56.49 -13.52 -36.02
CA GLU A 197 -56.94 -13.06 -37.34
C GLU A 197 -56.51 -11.61 -37.64
N ASP A 198 -56.28 -10.80 -36.61
CA ASP A 198 -55.91 -9.38 -36.70
C ASP A 198 -54.40 -9.15 -36.50
N VAL A 199 -53.84 -8.23 -37.30
CA VAL A 199 -52.39 -7.91 -37.26
C VAL A 199 -51.96 -7.32 -35.91
N ASP A 200 -52.80 -6.50 -35.29
CA ASP A 200 -52.50 -5.91 -33.98
C ASP A 200 -52.41 -6.99 -32.88
N ASP A 201 -53.28 -8.00 -32.92
CA ASP A 201 -53.28 -9.10 -31.95
C ASP A 201 -52.11 -10.05 -32.21
N LEU A 202 -51.76 -10.30 -33.48
CA LEU A 202 -50.55 -11.02 -33.85
C LEU A 202 -49.30 -10.36 -33.24
N LEU A 203 -49.15 -9.04 -33.41
CA LEU A 203 -47.99 -8.31 -32.88
C LEU A 203 -47.95 -8.30 -31.35
N ARG A 204 -49.10 -8.28 -30.68
CA ARG A 204 -49.19 -8.37 -29.22
C ARG A 204 -48.80 -9.75 -28.71
N VAL A 205 -49.31 -10.83 -29.32
CA VAL A 205 -48.96 -12.21 -28.94
C VAL A 205 -47.49 -12.47 -29.19
N GLU A 206 -46.95 -12.03 -30.33
CA GLU A 206 -45.51 -12.13 -30.65
C GLU A 206 -44.64 -11.40 -29.61
N SER A 207 -45.04 -10.19 -29.20
CA SER A 207 -44.37 -9.45 -28.13
C SER A 207 -44.41 -10.18 -26.78
N GLU A 208 -45.51 -10.85 -26.46
CA GLU A 208 -45.61 -11.63 -25.22
C GLU A 208 -44.77 -12.90 -25.29
N ILE A 209 -44.75 -13.59 -26.44
CA ILE A 209 -43.90 -14.76 -26.69
C ILE A 209 -42.44 -14.41 -26.48
N GLN A 210 -41.96 -13.30 -27.07
CA GLN A 210 -40.56 -12.87 -26.92
C GLN A 210 -40.20 -12.66 -25.44
N ARG A 211 -41.08 -11.99 -24.67
CA ARG A 211 -40.88 -11.79 -23.24
C ARG A 211 -40.84 -13.10 -22.46
N ARG A 212 -41.75 -14.04 -22.74
CA ARG A 212 -41.74 -15.36 -22.08
C ARG A 212 -40.54 -16.22 -22.46
N GLN A 213 -40.04 -16.06 -23.68
CA GLN A 213 -38.84 -16.74 -24.14
C GLN A 213 -37.60 -16.20 -23.40
N GLU A 214 -37.50 -14.88 -23.24
CA GLU A 214 -36.45 -14.24 -22.43
C GLU A 214 -36.50 -14.72 -20.96
N ASP A 215 -37.68 -14.79 -20.36
CA ASP A 215 -37.87 -15.32 -19.00
C ASP A 215 -37.39 -16.79 -18.90
N LEU A 216 -37.79 -17.64 -19.86
CA LEU A 216 -37.40 -19.05 -19.90
C LEU A 216 -35.88 -19.21 -20.00
N GLU A 217 -35.23 -18.45 -20.89
CA GLU A 217 -33.77 -18.48 -21.06
C GLU A 217 -33.05 -18.01 -19.80
N ALA A 218 -33.58 -17.01 -19.10
CA ALA A 218 -33.03 -16.55 -17.83
C ALA A 218 -33.13 -17.62 -16.74
N PHE A 219 -34.26 -18.33 -16.63
CA PHE A 219 -34.40 -19.43 -15.66
C PHE A 219 -33.50 -20.62 -16.01
N GLN A 220 -33.37 -20.98 -17.29
CA GLN A 220 -32.45 -22.03 -17.72
C GLN A 220 -30.99 -21.68 -17.38
N ALA A 221 -30.55 -20.46 -17.67
CA ALA A 221 -29.21 -20.01 -17.31
C ALA A 221 -28.99 -20.02 -15.78
N ARG A 222 -30.03 -19.75 -14.99
CA ARG A 222 -29.97 -19.84 -13.53
C ARG A 222 -29.83 -21.29 -13.06
N LEU A 223 -30.57 -22.23 -13.65
CA LEU A 223 -30.48 -23.65 -13.35
C LEU A 223 -29.08 -24.20 -13.66
N ASP A 224 -28.58 -23.95 -14.88
CA ASP A 224 -27.23 -24.37 -15.31
C ASP A 224 -26.14 -23.87 -14.35
N SER A 225 -26.31 -22.65 -13.82
CA SER A 225 -25.39 -22.07 -12.85
C SER A 225 -25.45 -22.77 -11.49
N LEU A 226 -26.65 -23.12 -11.00
CA LEU A 226 -26.82 -23.87 -9.76
C LEU A 226 -26.24 -25.27 -9.89
N GLU A 227 -26.54 -25.98 -10.98
CA GLU A 227 -26.00 -27.32 -11.27
C GLU A 227 -24.47 -27.31 -11.34
N ASN A 228 -23.87 -26.30 -11.96
CA ASN A 228 -22.42 -26.16 -11.98
C ASN A 228 -21.84 -25.93 -10.57
N GLN A 229 -22.51 -25.14 -9.73
CA GLN A 229 -22.08 -24.88 -8.36
C GLN A 229 -22.25 -26.08 -7.42
N THR A 230 -23.21 -26.98 -7.70
CA THR A 230 -23.39 -28.20 -6.91
C THR A 230 -22.48 -29.33 -7.40
N ALA A 231 -22.23 -29.41 -8.71
CA ALA A 231 -21.29 -30.38 -9.29
C ALA A 231 -19.83 -30.08 -8.94
N TYR A 232 -19.45 -28.80 -8.86
CA TYR A 232 -18.09 -28.37 -8.54
C TYR A 232 -18.03 -27.46 -7.32
N SER A 233 -17.29 -27.89 -6.33
CA SER A 233 -16.89 -27.09 -5.18
C SER A 233 -15.89 -26.01 -5.58
N THR A 234 -15.98 -24.85 -4.94
CA THR A 234 -15.05 -23.72 -5.16
C THR A 234 -14.06 -23.63 -4.01
N VAL A 235 -12.76 -23.66 -4.34
CA VAL A 235 -11.69 -23.48 -3.38
C VAL A 235 -10.90 -22.22 -3.73
N HIS A 236 -10.99 -21.22 -2.88
CA HIS A 236 -10.15 -20.02 -2.93
C HIS A 236 -8.87 -20.29 -2.13
N LEU A 237 -7.77 -20.47 -2.84
CA LEU A 237 -6.46 -20.76 -2.26
C LEU A 237 -5.56 -19.53 -2.36
N THR A 238 -5.12 -19.04 -1.21
CA THR A 238 -4.09 -18.01 -1.10
C THR A 238 -2.79 -18.63 -0.61
N LEU A 239 -1.74 -18.51 -1.41
CA LEU A 239 -0.39 -18.94 -1.11
C LEU A 239 0.46 -17.71 -0.82
N GLN A 240 1.14 -17.72 0.33
CA GLN A 240 2.04 -16.66 0.74
C GLN A 240 3.26 -17.28 1.43
N PRO A 241 4.43 -16.62 1.44
CA PRO A 241 5.55 -17.10 2.21
C PRO A 241 5.21 -17.15 3.70
N PRO A 242 5.88 -18.02 4.47
CA PRO A 242 5.79 -17.94 5.92
C PRO A 242 6.10 -16.49 6.31
N ALA A 243 5.18 -15.87 7.05
CA ALA A 243 5.50 -14.62 7.71
C ALA A 243 6.77 -14.91 8.49
N THR A 244 7.87 -14.22 8.16
CA THR A 244 8.95 -14.11 9.13
C THR A 244 8.25 -13.50 10.33
N TYR A 245 7.94 -14.32 11.33
CA TYR A 245 7.73 -13.83 12.65
C TYR A 245 8.98 -13.00 12.89
N VAL A 246 8.85 -11.68 12.77
CA VAL A 246 9.67 -10.83 13.60
C VAL A 246 9.19 -11.28 14.97
N GLU A 247 9.87 -12.26 15.54
CA GLU A 247 9.88 -12.45 16.98
C GLU A 247 9.94 -11.02 17.49
N GLU A 248 8.86 -10.55 18.12
CA GLU A 248 8.98 -9.42 19.03
C GLU A 248 10.23 -9.74 19.81
N PRO A 249 11.33 -8.96 19.65
CA PRO A 249 12.64 -9.40 20.07
C PRO A 249 12.46 -9.88 21.48
N SER A 250 12.67 -11.19 21.67
CA SER A 250 12.26 -11.87 22.89
C SER A 250 12.68 -10.97 24.05
N ARG A 251 11.75 -10.74 24.99
CA ARG A 251 12.03 -9.92 26.18
C ARG A 251 13.20 -10.45 27.01
N ASP A 252 13.82 -11.56 26.58
CA ASP A 252 15.10 -12.09 27.03
C ASP A 252 16.29 -11.16 26.77
N SER A 253 16.17 -10.17 25.86
CA SER A 253 17.23 -9.17 25.63
C SER A 253 17.13 -7.90 26.48
N VAL A 254 16.19 -7.81 27.43
CA VAL A 254 16.15 -6.73 28.46
C VAL A 254 17.14 -7.03 29.61
N GLY A 255 18.30 -7.61 29.27
CA GLY A 255 19.40 -7.87 30.19
C GLY A 255 20.62 -7.00 29.86
N PHE A 256 21.50 -6.80 30.84
CA PHE A 256 22.76 -6.04 30.68
C PHE A 256 23.59 -6.49 29.45
N LEU A 257 23.60 -7.79 29.14
CA LEU A 257 24.30 -8.36 27.99
C LEU A 257 23.67 -7.98 26.64
N GLY A 258 22.33 -7.99 26.53
CA GLY A 258 21.64 -7.52 25.32
C GLY A 258 21.80 -6.02 25.10
N GLY A 259 21.88 -5.24 26.18
CA GLY A 259 22.23 -3.82 26.12
C GLY A 259 23.67 -3.58 25.64
N LEU A 260 24.62 -4.41 26.04
CA LEU A 260 26.02 -4.31 25.62
C LEU A 260 26.19 -4.66 24.14
N GLU A 261 25.51 -5.69 23.64
CA GLU A 261 25.55 -6.07 22.22
C GLU A 261 24.96 -4.97 21.32
N ARG A 262 23.80 -4.43 21.69
CA ARG A 262 23.20 -3.29 20.97
C ARG A 262 24.07 -2.03 21.07
N GLY A 263 24.68 -1.78 22.23
CA GLY A 263 25.61 -0.66 22.43
C GLY A 263 26.87 -0.80 21.58
N TRP A 264 27.41 -2.01 21.44
CA TRP A 264 28.56 -2.29 20.58
C TRP A 264 28.21 -2.10 19.10
N LEU A 265 27.04 -2.58 18.67
CA LEU A 265 26.56 -2.35 17.31
C LEU A 265 26.37 -0.85 17.01
N ALA A 266 25.85 -0.08 17.98
CA ALA A 266 25.74 1.38 17.86
C ALA A 266 27.11 2.08 17.77
N LEU A 267 28.13 1.58 18.48
CA LEU A 267 29.50 2.10 18.38
C LEU A 267 30.11 1.83 17.00
N VAL A 268 29.94 0.62 16.47
CA VAL A 268 30.46 0.23 15.15
C VAL A 268 29.76 1.02 14.04
N THR A 269 28.43 1.18 14.12
CA THR A 269 27.68 1.97 13.13
C THR A 269 28.05 3.44 13.18
N LEU A 270 28.28 4.02 14.36
CA LEU A 270 28.83 5.38 14.50
C LEU A 270 30.23 5.50 13.87
N GLY A 271 31.10 4.51 14.13
CA GLY A 271 32.45 4.45 13.55
C GLY A 271 32.43 4.34 12.02
N GLN A 272 31.53 3.52 11.48
CA GLN A 272 31.31 3.40 10.05
C GLN A 272 30.76 4.70 9.45
N GLY A 273 29.84 5.38 10.12
CA GLY A 273 29.35 6.71 9.71
C GLY A 273 30.48 7.74 9.65
N LEU A 274 31.35 7.79 10.65
CA LEU A 274 32.53 8.65 10.64
C LEU A 274 33.52 8.29 9.53
N ALA A 275 33.71 7.00 9.25
CA ALA A 275 34.56 6.55 8.16
C ALA A 275 34.01 6.96 6.79
N VAL A 276 32.69 6.89 6.59
CA VAL A 276 32.02 7.38 5.36
C VAL A 276 32.18 8.89 5.21
N ILE A 277 31.95 9.66 6.29
CA ILE A 277 32.16 11.13 6.29
C ILE A 277 33.62 11.47 5.99
N ALA A 278 34.57 10.76 6.60
CA ALA A 278 35.99 10.94 6.34
C ALA A 278 36.37 10.61 4.89
N GLY A 279 35.82 9.53 4.33
CA GLY A 279 35.99 9.17 2.92
C GLY A 279 35.43 10.25 1.99
N TRP A 280 34.28 10.84 2.32
CA TRP A 280 33.69 11.94 1.56
C TRP A 280 34.49 13.25 1.66
N LEU A 281 35.08 13.55 2.81
CA LEU A 281 35.92 14.75 3.00
C LEU A 281 37.32 14.62 2.38
N LEU A 282 37.81 13.40 2.16
CA LEU A 282 39.14 13.11 1.60
C LEU A 282 39.41 13.81 0.25
N PRO A 283 38.53 13.73 -0.78
CA PRO A 283 38.75 14.45 -2.05
C PRO A 283 38.81 15.97 -1.88
N PHE A 284 37.96 16.55 -1.02
CA PHE A 284 37.99 17.99 -0.73
C PHE A 284 39.27 18.39 0.03
N ALA A 285 39.73 17.56 0.97
CA ALA A 285 40.97 17.77 1.69
C ALA A 285 42.20 17.75 0.75
N VAL A 286 42.22 16.85 -0.24
CA VAL A 286 43.27 16.81 -1.27
C VAL A 286 43.25 18.07 -2.13
N VAL A 287 42.08 18.51 -2.59
CA VAL A 287 41.95 19.76 -3.37
C VAL A 287 42.39 20.98 -2.54
N ALA A 288 41.96 21.07 -1.27
CA ALA A 288 42.38 22.14 -0.36
C ALA A 288 43.89 22.13 -0.09
N ALA A 289 44.51 20.95 0.04
CA ALA A 289 45.95 20.82 0.20
C ALA A 289 46.71 21.30 -1.05
N VAL A 290 46.26 20.95 -2.25
CA VAL A 290 46.87 21.39 -3.52
C VAL A 290 46.71 22.91 -3.70
N LEU A 291 45.50 23.44 -3.50
CA LEU A 291 45.22 24.87 -3.63
C LEU A 291 45.89 25.72 -2.53
N GLY A 292 46.08 25.17 -1.33
CA GLY A 292 46.76 25.83 -0.22
C GLY A 292 48.29 25.76 -0.31
N ALA A 293 48.86 24.61 -0.73
CA ALA A 293 50.30 24.42 -0.83
C ALA A 293 50.91 25.21 -2.00
N TRP A 294 50.21 25.36 -3.12
CA TRP A 294 50.69 26.07 -4.31
C TRP A 294 51.05 27.55 -4.06
N PRO A 295 50.18 28.40 -3.48
CA PRO A 295 50.52 29.79 -3.17
C PRO A 295 51.55 29.92 -2.05
N LEU A 296 51.54 29.05 -1.04
CA LEU A 296 52.54 29.03 0.03
C LEU A 296 53.94 28.66 -0.49
N TRP A 297 54.01 27.73 -1.44
CA TRP A 297 55.24 27.34 -2.11
C TRP A 297 55.78 28.47 -3.00
N LEU A 298 54.92 29.09 -3.82
CA LEU A 298 55.30 30.25 -4.65
C LEU A 298 55.72 31.47 -3.80
N TRP A 299 55.06 31.72 -2.67
CA TRP A 299 55.42 32.82 -1.77
C TRP A 299 56.76 32.58 -1.07
N ARG A 300 57.04 31.33 -0.65
CA ARG A 300 58.36 30.93 -0.13
C ARG A 300 59.45 31.07 -1.18
N GLN A 301 59.17 30.72 -2.43
CA GLN A 301 60.14 30.81 -3.52
C GLN A 301 60.43 32.28 -3.89
N ARG A 302 59.41 33.14 -3.95
CA ARG A 302 59.58 34.59 -4.15
C ARG A 302 60.32 35.27 -2.99
N ARG A 303 60.13 34.83 -1.74
CA ARG A 303 60.90 35.33 -0.58
C ARG A 303 62.36 34.89 -0.61
N ARG A 304 62.67 33.71 -1.16
CA ARG A 304 64.06 33.26 -1.38
C ARG A 304 64.74 34.08 -2.49
N ALA A 305 64.06 34.30 -3.62
CA ALA A 305 64.59 35.13 -4.70
C ALA A 305 64.88 36.60 -4.31
N ARG A 306 64.05 37.19 -3.41
CA ARG A 306 64.29 38.55 -2.88
C ARG A 306 65.48 38.64 -1.91
N ARG A 307 65.91 37.54 -1.29
CA ARG A 307 67.14 37.50 -0.48
C ARG A 307 68.38 37.52 -1.36
N ASP A 308 68.35 36.83 -2.50
CA ASP A 308 69.47 36.79 -3.45
C ASP A 308 69.64 38.11 -4.21
N GLN A 309 68.54 38.81 -4.52
CA GLN A 309 68.60 40.16 -5.13
C GLN A 309 69.14 41.23 -4.18
N ARG A 310 68.85 41.16 -2.86
CA ARG A 310 69.47 42.06 -1.87
C ARG A 310 70.97 41.82 -1.71
N ALA A 311 71.44 40.58 -1.90
CA ALA A 311 72.88 40.27 -1.90
C ALA A 311 73.58 40.75 -3.18
N ARG A 312 72.91 40.70 -4.35
CA ARG A 312 73.47 41.18 -5.63
C ARG A 312 73.49 42.71 -5.74
N ASN A 313 72.48 43.40 -5.24
CA ASN A 313 72.46 44.87 -5.25
C ASN A 313 73.42 45.50 -4.22
N ALA A 314 73.94 44.71 -3.28
CA ALA A 314 74.99 45.13 -2.35
C ALA A 314 76.41 45.01 -2.95
N ALA A 315 76.57 44.45 -4.15
CA ALA A 315 77.87 44.13 -4.76
C ALA A 315 78.19 44.90 -6.05
N VAL A 316 77.49 46.00 -6.35
CA VAL A 316 77.83 46.88 -7.49
C VAL A 316 78.52 48.15 -6.96
N PRO A 317 79.81 48.40 -7.30
CA PRO A 317 80.54 49.58 -6.86
C PRO A 317 80.14 50.83 -7.66
N ALA A 318 80.20 51.97 -6.97
CA ALA A 318 80.09 53.30 -7.53
C ALA A 318 81.25 53.60 -8.51
N GLY A 319 80.90 54.15 -9.67
CA GLY A 319 81.82 54.69 -10.68
C GLY A 319 81.03 55.60 -11.63
N ASP A 320 81.65 56.72 -12.00
CA ASP A 320 81.06 58.06 -12.07
C ASP A 320 80.66 58.55 -13.49
N ALA A 321 79.80 59.59 -13.47
CA ALA A 321 79.72 60.76 -14.36
C ALA A 321 78.97 60.78 -15.74
N ALA A 322 78.35 61.97 -15.93
CA ALA A 322 77.84 62.67 -17.14
C ALA A 322 76.39 62.38 -17.59
N GLU A 323 75.54 63.34 -18.00
CA GLU A 323 75.36 64.80 -17.85
C GLU A 323 74.03 65.15 -18.57
N GLY A 324 73.36 66.25 -18.23
CA GLY A 324 72.21 66.85 -18.95
C GLY A 324 70.84 66.66 -18.26
N SER A 325 70.30 67.62 -17.50
CA SER A 325 69.49 68.79 -17.93
C SER A 325 68.21 68.36 -18.69
N GLU A 326 66.97 68.68 -18.31
CA GLU A 326 66.38 69.98 -17.98
C GLU A 326 65.01 69.80 -17.28
N SER A 327 64.64 70.82 -16.47
CA SER A 327 63.33 71.51 -16.36
C SER A 327 62.02 70.69 -16.29
N GLY A 328 61.05 70.93 -15.41
CA GLY A 328 60.76 72.08 -14.56
C GLY A 328 59.41 71.88 -13.83
N SER A 329 59.18 72.76 -12.85
CA SER A 329 57.96 73.19 -12.13
C SER A 329 56.62 72.47 -12.40
N ALA A 330 55.91 72.02 -11.35
CA ALA A 330 54.84 72.76 -10.63
C ALA A 330 53.61 73.03 -11.54
N THR A 331 52.37 72.70 -11.21
CA THR A 331 51.54 73.02 -10.04
C THR A 331 50.23 72.22 -10.17
N ALA A 332 49.66 71.73 -9.07
CA ALA A 332 48.37 72.17 -8.51
C ALA A 332 47.12 71.93 -9.39
N ASP A 333 46.15 71.24 -8.78
CA ASP A 333 44.84 71.80 -8.43
C ASP A 333 43.60 70.96 -8.84
N THR A 334 42.77 70.74 -7.82
CA THR A 334 41.29 70.74 -7.77
C THR A 334 40.46 69.79 -8.65
N SER A 335 39.97 68.75 -7.96
CA SER A 335 38.53 68.39 -7.76
C SER A 335 37.64 68.07 -8.99
N PRO A 336 36.34 67.76 -8.80
CA PRO A 336 35.80 66.50 -8.28
C PRO A 336 34.69 65.96 -9.22
N GLU A 337 33.81 65.09 -8.70
CA GLU A 337 32.44 64.85 -9.21
C GLU A 337 32.36 63.95 -10.48
N THR A 338 31.36 63.11 -10.74
CA THR A 338 30.05 62.79 -10.14
C THR A 338 29.61 61.44 -10.75
N ASP A 339 28.75 60.71 -10.03
CA ASP A 339 27.61 59.92 -10.54
C ASP A 339 27.83 58.74 -11.50
N ALA A 340 26.96 57.74 -11.61
CA ALA A 340 25.80 57.21 -10.89
C ALA A 340 25.26 56.07 -11.79
N ASN A 341 24.20 55.42 -11.33
CA ASN A 341 23.38 54.39 -12.00
C ASN A 341 23.95 52.97 -12.07
N GLY A 342 23.19 51.95 -11.69
CA GLY A 342 21.79 51.89 -11.25
C GLY A 342 21.33 50.42 -11.20
N PRO A 343 20.35 50.05 -10.36
CA PRO A 343 19.87 48.67 -10.21
C PRO A 343 18.47 48.46 -10.81
N GLU A 344 18.19 47.30 -11.38
CA GLU A 344 16.86 46.74 -11.70
C GLU A 344 17.03 45.22 -11.92
N ASP A 345 16.04 44.34 -11.91
CA ASP A 345 14.87 44.02 -11.08
C ASP A 345 14.41 42.62 -11.58
N GLN A 346 13.57 41.96 -10.80
CA GLN A 346 12.96 40.63 -10.84
C GLN A 346 12.58 39.97 -12.19
N ARG A 347 12.66 38.62 -12.21
CA ARG A 347 11.50 37.71 -12.24
C ARG A 347 11.87 36.27 -11.90
#